data_AF-A0A924YE51-F1
#
_entry.id   AF-A0A924YE51-F1
#
_cell.length_a   1.000
_cell.length_b   1.000
_cell.length_c   1.000
_cell.angle_alpha   90.00
_cell.angle_beta   90.00
_cell.angle_gamma   90.00
#
_symmetry.space_group_name_H-M   'P 1'
#
loop_
_entity.id
_entity.type
_entity.pdbx_description
1 polymer ?
#
loop_
_entity_poly.entity_id
_entity_poly.type
_entity_poly.pdbx_seq_one_letter_code
_entity_poly.pdbx_strand_id
1 'polypeptide(L)'
;MADYDPTFEAQHAFFLEQVDERIKMLSAKDPDTRREAAEWLGESCEPKAIPKLAQIYKRDDNKAVQKAAGEALSKFRALERALERGDDEMIEEMVTRVITGEAVKGKRSGLGRLVPLLIVLFILLAGANVLMITGIGASLIAQIQATGIPPTPLDPAVVANETAIAAVNTSASQRDELIAEVRAVVNATRNDAQSLQRQYEGLANDIAIDCTVFFQDSPLYTISPANAAAHPDVVLVAERVNGVQRQLAEAKAPYDNACNTSIPMATEAAAAPLATLSALLDVLPSVDADFEAAENVVLPTPTLQPPTPGVGAPAPTATTAPLPTPTPDYRTFISAMFDLSDQAMNPRGSNGLLRTYWSEAAGGSTDACRISPPPIAEDYLLPPEIALASPQLAQAKDQVNLGLNLVRQGWQRLTDACAAGTPEALTEGSAAGIAISDTANGAFAAAQGILEGMR
;
A
#
# COMPACT_ATOMS: atom_id res chain seq x y z
N MET A 1 5.23 -14.02 15.06
CA MET A 1 4.52 -15.29 15.20
C MET A 1 3.07 -15.05 14.86
N ALA A 2 2.84 -14.66 13.63
CA ALA A 2 2.08 -15.62 12.85
C ALA A 2 2.21 -17.05 13.36
N ASP A 3 1.09 -17.75 13.54
CA ASP A 3 0.85 -19.03 12.87
C ASP A 3 1.33 -18.87 11.41
N TYR A 4 2.66 -18.78 11.28
CA TYR A 4 3.44 -19.79 10.63
C TYR A 4 2.58 -21.03 10.61
N ASP A 5 1.85 -21.18 9.52
CA ASP A 5 1.41 -22.47 9.10
C ASP A 5 2.69 -23.11 8.57
N PRO A 6 3.46 -23.86 9.41
CA PRO A 6 4.62 -24.60 8.94
C PRO A 6 4.27 -25.42 7.71
N THR A 7 3.01 -25.80 7.56
CA THR A 7 2.58 -26.68 6.50
C THR A 7 2.53 -25.95 5.17
N PHE A 8 2.07 -24.69 5.09
CA PHE A 8 2.09 -23.94 3.83
C PHE A 8 3.51 -23.58 3.38
N GLU A 9 4.35 -23.03 4.27
CA GLU A 9 5.75 -22.72 3.92
C GLU A 9 6.54 -23.99 3.60
N ALA A 10 6.32 -25.10 4.34
CA ALA A 10 6.94 -26.38 4.00
C ALA A 10 6.41 -26.94 2.67
N GLN A 11 5.11 -26.79 2.37
CA GLN A 11 4.52 -27.21 1.09
C GLN A 11 5.06 -26.40 -0.08
N HIS A 12 5.18 -25.08 0.08
CA HIS A 12 5.72 -24.20 -0.94
C HIS A 12 7.23 -24.42 -1.13
N ALA A 13 8.01 -24.54 -0.05
CA ALA A 13 9.42 -24.89 -0.13
C ALA A 13 9.63 -26.26 -0.79
N PHE A 14 8.80 -27.25 -0.44
CA PHE A 14 8.81 -28.58 -1.08
C PHE A 14 8.44 -28.51 -2.56
N PHE A 15 7.46 -27.67 -2.94
CA PHE A 15 7.13 -27.42 -4.34
C PHE A 15 8.30 -26.81 -5.11
N LEU A 16 8.95 -25.77 -4.57
CA LEU A 16 10.11 -25.15 -5.20
C LEU A 16 11.31 -26.11 -5.31
N GLU A 17 11.50 -26.99 -4.34
CA GLU A 17 12.49 -28.06 -4.43
C GLU A 17 12.17 -29.03 -5.57
N GLN A 18 10.90 -29.42 -5.72
CA GLN A 18 10.46 -30.24 -6.86
C GLN A 18 10.67 -29.53 -8.19
N VAL A 19 10.38 -28.22 -8.28
CA VAL A 19 10.69 -27.43 -9.49
C VAL A 19 12.17 -27.53 -9.82
N ASP A 20 13.05 -27.30 -8.84
CA ASP A 20 14.49 -27.36 -9.04
C ASP A 20 14.98 -28.76 -9.44
N GLU A 21 14.38 -29.82 -8.88
CA GLU A 21 14.62 -31.19 -9.28
C GLU A 21 14.21 -31.44 -10.74
N ARG A 22 13.02 -30.99 -11.15
CA ARG A 22 12.53 -31.16 -12.53
C ARG A 22 13.34 -30.34 -13.53
N ILE A 23 13.80 -29.14 -13.16
CA ILE A 23 14.74 -28.36 -13.98
C ILE A 23 16.06 -29.12 -14.16
N LYS A 24 16.57 -29.82 -13.13
CA LYS A 24 17.75 -30.69 -13.27
C LYS A 24 17.46 -31.88 -14.19
N MET A 25 16.29 -32.51 -14.06
CA MET A 25 15.86 -33.63 -14.91
C MET A 25 15.75 -33.27 -16.40
N LEU A 26 15.54 -31.99 -16.76
CA LEU A 26 15.65 -31.53 -18.16
C LEU A 26 17.05 -31.75 -18.77
N SER A 27 18.07 -32.10 -17.98
CA SER A 27 19.41 -32.46 -18.48
C SER A 27 19.71 -33.96 -18.34
N ALA A 28 18.70 -34.79 -18.01
CA ALA A 28 18.86 -36.23 -17.89
C ALA A 28 19.25 -36.88 -19.23
N LYS A 29 20.04 -37.95 -19.16
CA LYS A 29 20.44 -38.70 -20.35
C LYS A 29 19.24 -39.34 -21.06
N ASP A 30 18.31 -39.86 -20.28
CA ASP A 30 17.10 -40.50 -20.77
C ASP A 30 16.08 -39.46 -21.28
N PRO A 31 15.62 -39.57 -22.55
CA PRO A 31 14.69 -38.61 -23.13
C PRO A 31 13.29 -38.66 -22.49
N ASP A 32 12.83 -39.81 -22.00
CA ASP A 32 11.51 -39.90 -21.35
C ASP A 32 11.50 -39.09 -20.04
N THR A 33 12.57 -39.21 -19.25
CA THR A 33 12.78 -38.38 -18.04
C THR A 33 12.76 -36.87 -18.35
N ARG A 34 13.40 -36.45 -19.45
CA ARG A 34 13.38 -35.02 -19.86
C ARG A 34 12.00 -34.57 -20.32
N ARG A 35 11.27 -35.42 -21.04
CA ARG A 35 9.91 -35.15 -21.51
C ARG A 35 8.96 -34.98 -20.33
N GLU A 36 8.97 -35.90 -19.37
CA GLU A 36 8.14 -35.83 -18.16
C GLU A 36 8.46 -34.59 -17.33
N ALA A 37 9.74 -34.24 -17.20
CA ALA A 37 10.14 -33.01 -16.54
C ALA A 37 9.61 -31.76 -17.26
N ALA A 38 9.65 -31.73 -18.60
CA ALA A 38 9.11 -30.61 -19.37
C ALA A 38 7.59 -30.47 -19.25
N GLU A 39 6.85 -31.59 -19.28
CA GLU A 39 5.40 -31.63 -19.09
C GLU A 39 5.01 -31.11 -17.70
N TRP A 40 5.64 -31.65 -16.65
CA TRP A 40 5.39 -31.24 -15.27
C TRP A 40 5.69 -29.76 -15.06
N LEU A 41 6.82 -29.25 -15.57
CA LEU A 41 7.19 -27.84 -15.42
C LEU A 41 6.20 -26.91 -16.13
N GLY A 42 5.69 -27.31 -17.29
CA GLY A 42 4.64 -26.57 -18.00
C GLY A 42 3.31 -26.55 -17.26
N GLU A 43 3.00 -27.59 -16.47
CA GLU A 43 1.79 -27.65 -15.64
C GLU A 43 1.93 -26.90 -14.33
N SER A 44 3.13 -26.87 -13.76
CA SER A 44 3.43 -26.11 -12.55
C SER A 44 3.37 -24.60 -12.75
N CYS A 45 3.48 -24.14 -14.01
CA CYS A 45 3.54 -22.73 -14.39
C CYS A 45 4.61 -21.91 -13.63
N GLU A 46 5.68 -22.53 -13.12
CA GLU A 46 6.74 -21.83 -12.39
C GLU A 46 7.73 -21.12 -13.36
N PRO A 47 7.77 -19.78 -13.39
CA PRO A 47 8.53 -19.01 -14.38
C PRO A 47 10.04 -19.31 -14.40
N LYS A 48 10.61 -19.75 -13.27
CA LYS A 48 12.03 -20.14 -13.17
C LYS A 48 12.44 -21.20 -14.20
N ALA A 49 11.51 -22.01 -14.70
CA ALA A 49 11.76 -23.06 -15.68
C ALA A 49 11.91 -22.58 -17.13
N ILE A 50 11.38 -21.38 -17.46
CA ILE A 50 11.26 -20.87 -18.83
C ILE A 50 12.61 -20.86 -19.58
N PRO A 51 13.73 -20.36 -19.02
CA PRO A 51 15.00 -20.31 -19.74
C PRO A 51 15.49 -21.69 -20.16
N LYS A 52 15.31 -22.70 -19.31
CA LYS A 52 15.75 -24.08 -19.57
C LYS A 52 14.83 -24.77 -20.58
N LEU A 53 13.51 -24.60 -20.44
CA LEU A 53 12.54 -25.12 -21.42
C LEU A 53 12.77 -24.52 -22.81
N ALA A 54 13.04 -23.22 -22.91
CA ALA A 54 13.39 -22.54 -24.17
C ALA A 54 14.68 -23.10 -24.79
N GLN A 55 15.67 -23.44 -23.96
CA GLN A 55 16.89 -24.12 -24.43
C GLN A 55 16.56 -25.51 -24.99
N ILE A 56 15.78 -26.32 -24.27
CA ILE A 56 15.40 -27.68 -24.66
C ILE A 56 14.57 -27.68 -25.95
N TYR A 57 13.57 -26.81 -26.04
CA TYR A 57 12.76 -26.63 -27.26
C TYR A 57 13.63 -26.40 -28.51
N LYS A 58 14.69 -25.59 -28.37
CA LYS A 58 15.59 -25.22 -29.48
C LYS A 58 16.64 -26.29 -29.80
N ARG A 59 17.12 -27.04 -28.80
CA ARG A 59 18.40 -27.77 -28.88
C ARG A 59 18.35 -29.23 -28.47
N ASP A 60 17.23 -29.75 -27.98
CA ASP A 60 17.15 -31.18 -27.58
C ASP A 60 17.19 -32.09 -28.81
N ASP A 61 17.91 -33.20 -28.74
CA ASP A 61 18.03 -34.14 -29.87
C ASP A 61 16.75 -34.97 -30.07
N ASN A 62 15.88 -35.05 -29.06
CA ASN A 62 14.64 -35.82 -29.12
C ASN A 62 13.42 -34.93 -29.44
N LYS A 63 12.69 -35.27 -30.51
CA LYS A 63 11.52 -34.51 -30.98
C LYS A 63 10.32 -34.52 -30.03
N ALA A 64 10.11 -35.59 -29.26
CA ALA A 64 9.05 -35.63 -28.26
C ALA A 64 9.35 -34.68 -27.10
N VAL A 65 10.62 -34.59 -26.68
CA VAL A 65 11.07 -33.65 -25.64
C VAL A 65 10.95 -32.21 -26.14
N GLN A 66 11.36 -31.92 -27.38
CA GLN A 66 11.15 -30.59 -27.98
C GLN A 66 9.67 -30.21 -27.99
N LYS A 67 8.78 -31.14 -28.37
CA LYS A 67 7.34 -30.90 -28.40
C LYS A 67 6.79 -30.58 -27.00
N ALA A 68 7.12 -31.39 -25.99
CA ALA A 68 6.72 -31.16 -24.61
C ALA A 68 7.20 -29.80 -24.08
N ALA A 69 8.45 -29.41 -24.37
CA ALA A 69 8.96 -28.09 -24.01
C ALA A 69 8.20 -26.94 -24.71
N GLY A 70 7.81 -27.13 -25.97
CA GLY A 70 6.99 -26.16 -26.71
C GLY A 70 5.56 -26.02 -26.15
N GLU A 71 4.94 -27.13 -25.76
CA GLU A 71 3.64 -27.13 -25.08
C GLU A 71 3.72 -26.42 -23.72
N ALA A 72 4.76 -26.71 -22.93
CA ALA A 72 5.01 -26.03 -21.66
C ALA A 72 5.15 -24.50 -21.84
N LEU A 73 5.98 -24.05 -22.77
CA LEU A 73 6.15 -22.62 -23.08
C LEU A 73 4.87 -21.95 -23.57
N SER A 74 3.99 -22.70 -24.25
CA SER A 74 2.69 -22.19 -24.69
C SER A 74 1.75 -21.95 -23.51
N LYS A 75 1.81 -22.79 -22.47
CA LYS A 75 1.06 -22.60 -21.21
C LYS A 75 1.52 -21.33 -20.48
N PHE A 76 2.82 -21.09 -20.40
CA PHE A 76 3.36 -19.83 -19.84
C PHE A 76 2.84 -18.59 -20.58
N ARG A 77 2.82 -18.62 -21.92
CA ARG A 77 2.25 -17.51 -22.70
C ARG A 77 0.75 -17.35 -22.54
N ALA A 78 0.02 -18.44 -22.35
CA ALA A 78 -1.42 -18.38 -22.07
C ALA A 78 -1.68 -17.71 -20.72
N LEU A 79 -0.88 -18.04 -19.70
CA LEU A 79 -0.93 -17.41 -18.37
C LEU A 79 -0.56 -15.93 -18.44
N GLU A 80 0.54 -15.57 -19.11
CA GLU A 80 0.95 -14.17 -19.31
C GLU A 80 -0.16 -13.35 -19.97
N ARG A 81 -0.79 -13.87 -21.03
CA ARG A 81 -1.93 -13.20 -21.68
C ARG A 81 -3.21 -13.15 -20.85
N ALA A 82 -3.41 -14.09 -19.93
CA ALA A 82 -4.54 -14.03 -19.00
C ALA A 82 -4.31 -12.90 -18.00
N LEU A 83 -3.09 -12.78 -17.47
CA LEU A 83 -2.68 -11.69 -16.58
C LEU A 83 -2.78 -10.31 -17.28
N GLU A 84 -2.29 -10.18 -18.50
CA GLU A 84 -2.37 -8.93 -19.27
C GLU A 84 -3.81 -8.49 -19.58
N ARG A 85 -4.74 -9.45 -19.69
CA ARG A 85 -6.15 -9.17 -19.99
C ARG A 85 -7.03 -9.01 -18.74
N GLY A 86 -6.50 -9.24 -17.55
CA GLY A 86 -7.29 -9.28 -16.31
C GLY A 86 -8.36 -10.38 -16.33
N ASP A 87 -8.04 -11.53 -16.93
CA ASP A 87 -8.96 -12.66 -17.09
C ASP A 87 -8.97 -13.51 -15.81
N ASP A 88 -9.58 -12.98 -14.75
CA ASP A 88 -9.53 -13.52 -13.39
C ASP A 88 -10.05 -14.96 -13.29
N GLU A 89 -11.06 -15.33 -14.09
CA GLU A 89 -11.61 -16.69 -14.15
C GLU A 89 -10.58 -17.70 -14.69
N MET A 90 -9.84 -17.32 -15.74
CA MET A 90 -8.79 -18.15 -16.31
C MET A 90 -7.56 -18.23 -15.39
N ILE A 91 -7.23 -17.14 -14.69
CA ILE A 91 -6.17 -17.12 -13.68
C ILE A 91 -6.52 -18.04 -12.51
N GLU A 92 -7.75 -17.96 -12.00
CA GLU A 92 -8.24 -18.81 -10.91
C GLU A 92 -8.26 -20.28 -11.32
N GLU A 93 -8.67 -20.62 -12.56
CA GLU A 93 -8.60 -21.99 -13.08
C GLU A 93 -7.17 -22.53 -13.09
N MET A 94 -6.22 -21.75 -13.63
CA MET A 94 -4.82 -22.16 -13.73
C MET A 94 -4.17 -22.34 -12.35
N VAL A 95 -4.42 -21.42 -11.41
CA VAL A 95 -3.92 -21.49 -10.04
C VAL A 95 -4.55 -22.67 -9.29
N THR A 96 -5.86 -22.86 -9.41
CA THR A 96 -6.58 -23.96 -8.75
C THR A 96 -6.10 -25.32 -9.22
N ARG A 97 -5.78 -25.48 -10.51
CA ARG A 97 -5.23 -26.74 -11.05
C ARG A 97 -3.85 -27.10 -10.50
N VAL A 98 -3.03 -26.09 -10.19
CA VAL A 98 -1.72 -26.28 -9.53
C VAL A 98 -1.91 -26.64 -8.05
N ILE A 99 -2.78 -25.92 -7.34
CA ILE A 99 -3.00 -26.09 -5.88
C ILE A 99 -3.70 -27.41 -5.55
N THR A 100 -4.74 -27.80 -6.29
CA THR A 100 -5.54 -29.00 -6.00
C THR A 100 -4.81 -30.31 -6.35
N GLY A 101 -3.64 -30.24 -6.99
CA GLY A 101 -2.87 -31.41 -7.40
C GLY A 101 -3.58 -32.29 -8.44
N GLU A 102 -4.71 -31.83 -8.99
CA GLU A 102 -5.40 -32.50 -10.10
C GLU A 102 -4.52 -32.51 -11.36
N ALA A 103 -3.60 -31.55 -11.49
CA ALA A 103 -2.62 -31.50 -12.57
C ALA A 103 -1.55 -32.60 -12.48
N VAL A 104 -1.16 -33.07 -11.28
CA VAL A 104 -0.01 -34.00 -11.12
C VAL A 104 -0.43 -35.48 -11.23
N LYS A 105 -1.73 -35.78 -11.25
CA LYS A 105 -2.21 -37.17 -11.41
C LYS A 105 -2.28 -37.57 -12.87
N GLY A 106 -1.11 -37.92 -13.40
CA GLY A 106 -1.01 -38.93 -14.43
C GLY A 106 -1.94 -40.12 -14.13
N LYS A 107 -2.90 -40.31 -15.03
CA LYS A 107 -3.87 -41.40 -15.18
C LYS A 107 -3.53 -42.73 -14.41
N ARG A 108 -4.51 -43.18 -13.59
CA ARG A 108 -4.82 -44.55 -13.07
C ARG A 108 -4.28 -44.99 -11.69
N SER A 109 -5.14 -44.98 -10.65
CA SER A 109 -5.48 -46.16 -9.82
C SER A 109 -6.63 -45.86 -8.85
N GLY A 110 -7.64 -46.74 -8.76
CA GLY A 110 -8.86 -46.54 -7.99
C GLY A 110 -8.68 -46.69 -6.47
N LEU A 111 -8.95 -45.63 -5.71
CA LEU A 111 -9.06 -45.66 -4.25
C LEU A 111 -10.00 -44.57 -3.70
N GLY A 112 -11.12 -44.30 -4.39
CA GLY A 112 -12.05 -43.21 -4.08
C GLY A 112 -13.11 -43.50 -3.01
N ARG A 113 -12.89 -44.43 -2.07
CA ARG A 113 -13.94 -44.86 -1.11
C ARG A 113 -13.69 -44.58 0.37
N LEU A 114 -12.51 -44.08 0.77
CA LEU A 114 -12.16 -43.92 2.20
C LEU A 114 -12.18 -42.47 2.71
N VAL A 115 -12.17 -41.48 1.83
CA VAL A 115 -12.11 -40.06 2.20
C VAL A 115 -13.34 -39.55 3.00
N PRO A 116 -14.60 -39.90 2.68
CA PRO A 116 -15.74 -39.32 3.43
C PRO A 116 -15.84 -39.84 4.87
N LEU A 117 -15.22 -40.99 5.18
CA LEU A 117 -15.29 -41.59 6.51
C LEU A 117 -14.38 -40.89 7.53
N LEU A 118 -13.30 -40.27 7.06
CA LEU A 118 -12.34 -39.54 7.93
C LEU A 118 -12.86 -38.16 8.33
N ILE A 119 -13.68 -37.52 7.49
CA ILE A 119 -14.23 -36.18 7.73
C ILE A 119 -15.28 -36.20 8.85
N VAL A 120 -16.12 -37.24 8.92
CA VAL A 120 -17.16 -37.37 9.96
C VAL A 120 -16.57 -37.58 11.35
N LEU A 121 -15.43 -38.28 11.45
CA LEU A 121 -14.76 -38.55 12.73
C LEU A 121 -14.16 -37.27 13.34
N PHE A 122 -13.70 -36.35 12.48
CA PHE A 122 -13.07 -35.09 12.91
C PHE A 122 -14.08 -34.12 13.52
N ILE A 123 -15.29 -34.05 12.96
CA ILE A 123 -16.38 -33.16 13.42
C ILE A 123 -16.87 -33.55 14.83
N LEU A 124 -16.91 -34.85 15.14
CA LEU A 124 -17.33 -35.34 16.46
C LEU A 124 -16.33 -35.00 17.58
N LEU A 125 -15.03 -34.93 17.26
CA LEU A 125 -13.99 -34.60 18.24
C LEU A 125 -13.92 -33.10 18.54
N ALA A 126 -14.25 -32.24 17.57
CA ALA A 126 -14.29 -30.79 17.76
C ALA A 126 -15.43 -30.34 18.70
N GLY A 127 -16.59 -31.00 18.66
CA GLY A 127 -17.73 -30.66 19.51
C GLY A 127 -17.52 -30.87 21.02
N ALA A 128 -16.54 -31.69 21.43
CA ALA A 128 -16.31 -32.01 22.83
C ALA A 128 -15.48 -30.96 23.60
N ASN A 129 -14.75 -30.07 22.91
CA ASN A 129 -13.82 -29.12 23.54
C ASN A 129 -14.45 -27.77 23.92
N VAL A 130 -15.63 -27.44 23.41
CA VAL A 130 -16.30 -26.14 23.61
C VAL A 130 -16.91 -25.99 25.02
N LEU A 131 -17.04 -27.08 25.80
CA LEU A 131 -17.75 -27.04 27.09
C LEU A 131 -16.89 -26.62 28.31
N MET A 132 -15.59 -26.37 28.17
CA MET A 132 -14.67 -26.21 29.32
C MET A 132 -14.18 -24.77 29.62
N ILE A 133 -14.57 -23.74 28.85
CA ILE A 133 -13.91 -22.42 28.87
C ILE A 133 -14.64 -21.32 29.68
N THR A 134 -15.85 -21.54 30.22
CA THR A 134 -16.65 -20.47 30.86
C THR A 134 -16.34 -20.17 32.35
N GLY A 135 -15.16 -20.53 32.89
CA GLY A 135 -14.94 -20.59 34.34
C GLY A 135 -14.04 -19.54 35.03
N ILE A 136 -13.15 -18.81 34.33
CA ILE A 136 -12.08 -18.06 35.01
C ILE A 136 -11.82 -16.72 34.33
N GLY A 137 -12.50 -15.65 34.78
CA GLY A 137 -12.37 -14.33 34.15
C GLY A 137 -12.74 -13.14 35.04
N ALA A 138 -12.49 -13.21 36.35
CA ALA A 138 -12.69 -12.07 37.24
C ALA A 138 -11.67 -12.06 38.38
N SER A 139 -10.48 -11.45 38.18
CA SER A 139 -9.60 -10.95 39.28
C SER A 139 -8.23 -10.41 38.83
N LEU A 140 -8.12 -9.55 37.80
CA LEU A 140 -6.81 -8.95 37.49
C LEU A 140 -6.82 -7.49 37.02
N ILE A 141 -7.67 -6.64 37.60
CA ILE A 141 -7.58 -5.18 37.40
C ILE A 141 -7.66 -4.49 38.77
N ALA A 142 -6.53 -4.39 39.49
CA ALA A 142 -6.47 -3.63 40.76
C ALA A 142 -5.08 -3.17 41.23
N GLN A 143 -4.02 -3.09 40.40
CA GLN A 143 -2.66 -2.86 40.97
C GLN A 143 -1.66 -1.97 40.20
N ILE A 144 -2.09 -0.93 39.48
CA ILE A 144 -1.15 0.06 38.91
C ILE A 144 -1.54 1.50 39.27
N GLN A 145 -1.52 1.82 40.56
CA GLN A 145 -1.51 3.21 41.05
C GLN A 145 -0.66 3.30 42.33
N ALA A 146 0.67 3.34 42.22
CA ALA A 146 1.56 3.84 43.27
C ALA A 146 3.03 3.85 42.81
N THR A 147 3.51 4.92 42.18
CA THR A 147 4.90 5.39 42.38
C THR A 147 4.98 6.90 42.16
N GLY A 148 5.07 7.65 43.27
CA GLY A 148 5.33 9.08 43.28
C GLY A 148 6.83 9.35 43.47
N ILE A 149 7.42 10.13 42.56
CA ILE A 149 8.77 10.68 42.70
C ILE A 149 8.70 12.19 42.42
N PRO A 150 9.15 13.07 43.34
CA PRO A 150 9.19 14.51 43.11
C PRO A 150 10.47 14.95 42.37
N PRO A 151 10.39 15.97 41.48
CA PRO A 151 11.56 16.49 40.78
C PRO A 151 12.34 17.54 41.60
N THR A 152 13.66 17.51 41.46
CA THR A 152 14.63 18.50 41.95
C THR A 152 14.62 19.79 41.12
N PRO A 153 14.86 20.97 41.72
CA PRO A 153 14.83 22.25 41.00
C PRO A 153 16.17 22.53 40.29
N LEU A 154 16.09 22.94 39.02
CA LEU A 154 17.21 23.40 38.20
C LEU A 154 17.11 24.92 37.93
N ASP A 155 18.27 25.53 37.72
CA ASP A 155 18.58 26.96 37.72
C ASP A 155 17.90 27.74 36.55
N PRO A 156 17.12 28.81 36.81
CA PRO A 156 16.23 29.45 35.82
C PRO A 156 16.93 30.25 34.70
N ALA A 157 18.24 30.48 34.76
CA ALA A 157 18.95 31.32 33.79
C ALA A 157 19.47 30.56 32.54
N VAL A 158 19.70 29.25 32.64
CA VAL A 158 20.12 28.41 31.49
C VAL A 158 18.91 27.94 30.67
N VAL A 159 17.76 27.79 31.34
CA VAL A 159 16.51 27.28 30.74
C VAL A 159 15.93 28.25 29.70
N ALA A 160 16.11 29.57 29.83
CA ALA A 160 15.44 30.56 28.97
C ALA A 160 15.90 30.57 27.50
N ASN A 161 17.16 30.20 27.22
CA ASN A 161 17.70 30.23 25.86
C ASN A 161 17.58 28.87 25.14
N GLU A 162 17.67 27.77 25.88
CA GLU A 162 17.36 26.42 25.36
C GLU A 162 15.86 26.22 25.16
N THR A 163 14.99 26.79 26.03
CA THR A 163 13.52 26.71 25.83
C THR A 163 13.01 27.53 24.67
N ALA A 164 13.65 28.63 24.29
CA ALA A 164 13.25 29.41 23.12
C ALA A 164 13.58 28.68 21.81
N ILE A 165 14.77 28.06 21.72
CA ILE A 165 15.18 27.27 20.54
C ILE A 165 14.40 25.94 20.50
N ALA A 166 14.17 25.30 21.65
CA ALA A 166 13.32 24.12 21.74
C ALA A 166 11.86 24.44 21.40
N ALA A 167 11.27 25.54 21.88
CA ALA A 167 9.90 25.92 21.55
C ALA A 167 9.70 26.28 20.07
N VAL A 168 10.69 26.94 19.44
CA VAL A 168 10.67 27.23 18.00
C VAL A 168 10.81 25.94 17.18
N ASN A 169 11.69 25.01 17.58
CA ASN A 169 11.84 23.72 16.91
C ASN A 169 10.63 22.81 17.13
N THR A 170 9.99 22.84 18.30
CA THR A 170 8.74 22.13 18.57
C THR A 170 7.59 22.73 17.75
N SER A 171 7.50 24.06 17.64
CA SER A 171 6.46 24.71 16.83
C SER A 171 6.64 24.47 15.32
N ALA A 172 7.87 24.44 14.82
CA ALA A 172 8.15 24.08 13.42
C ALA A 172 7.80 22.60 13.16
N SER A 173 8.23 21.69 14.05
CA SER A 173 7.88 20.26 13.96
C SER A 173 6.38 20.02 14.03
N GLN A 174 5.66 20.75 14.89
CA GLN A 174 4.19 20.68 15.00
C GLN A 174 3.49 21.22 13.76
N ARG A 175 4.05 22.23 13.11
CA ARG A 175 3.52 22.78 11.86
C ARG A 175 3.68 21.79 10.71
N ASP A 176 4.84 21.16 10.61
CA ASP A 176 5.12 20.17 9.56
C ASP A 176 4.24 18.92 9.75
N GLU A 177 4.02 18.50 11.00
CA GLU A 177 3.07 17.45 11.35
C GLU A 177 1.64 17.84 10.95
N LEU A 178 1.20 19.07 11.24
CA LEU A 178 -0.12 19.58 10.86
C LEU A 178 -0.30 19.60 9.33
N ILE A 179 0.72 20.03 8.58
CA ILE A 179 0.71 20.02 7.11
C ILE A 179 0.62 18.59 6.59
N ALA A 180 1.40 17.66 7.15
CA ALA A 180 1.37 16.25 6.76
C ALA A 180 0.00 15.61 7.02
N GLU A 181 -0.64 15.91 8.15
CA GLU A 181 -1.99 15.44 8.47
C GLU A 181 -3.02 15.94 7.45
N VAL A 182 -3.04 17.25 7.16
CA VAL A 182 -4.02 17.82 6.22
C VAL A 182 -3.76 17.27 4.80
N ARG A 183 -2.49 17.08 4.42
CA ARG A 183 -2.12 16.49 3.12
C ARG A 183 -2.60 15.03 3.00
N ALA A 184 -2.56 14.26 4.07
CA ALA A 184 -3.14 12.91 4.10
C ALA A 184 -4.65 12.93 3.80
N VAL A 185 -5.39 13.91 4.36
CA VAL A 185 -6.82 14.10 4.09
C VAL A 185 -7.09 14.45 2.62
N VAL A 186 -6.26 15.29 2.00
CA VAL A 186 -6.38 15.62 0.57
C VAL A 186 -6.16 14.40 -0.31
N ASN A 187 -5.15 13.59 0.00
CA ASN A 187 -4.88 12.37 -0.75
C ASN A 187 -6.04 11.36 -0.64
N ALA A 188 -6.59 11.16 0.57
CA ALA A 188 -7.79 10.37 0.78
C ALA A 188 -8.98 10.88 -0.07
N THR A 189 -9.21 12.19 -0.03
CA THR A 189 -10.29 12.86 -0.79
C THR A 189 -10.13 12.69 -2.30
N ARG A 190 -8.89 12.75 -2.81
CA ARG A 190 -8.58 12.51 -4.23
C ARG A 190 -8.95 11.09 -4.64
N ASN A 191 -8.55 10.10 -3.84
CA ASN A 191 -8.79 8.69 -4.13
C ASN A 191 -10.29 8.38 -4.10
N ASP A 192 -11.02 8.86 -3.09
CA ASP A 192 -12.46 8.70 -2.99
C ASP A 192 -13.19 9.35 -4.18
N ALA A 193 -12.78 10.57 -4.57
CA ALA A 193 -13.36 11.26 -5.72
C ALA A 193 -13.15 10.50 -7.04
N GLN A 194 -11.95 9.96 -7.28
CA GLN A 194 -11.66 9.15 -8.47
C GLN A 194 -12.44 7.83 -8.49
N SER A 195 -12.54 7.16 -7.34
CA SER A 195 -13.35 5.94 -7.22
C SER A 195 -14.83 6.21 -7.48
N LEU A 196 -15.37 7.29 -6.93
CA LEU A 196 -16.75 7.67 -7.14
C LEU A 196 -17.02 8.10 -8.59
N GLN A 197 -16.07 8.79 -9.22
CA GLN A 197 -16.15 9.16 -10.64
C GLN A 197 -16.30 7.91 -11.51
N ARG A 198 -15.47 6.90 -11.31
CA ARG A 198 -15.55 5.62 -12.05
C ARG A 198 -16.92 4.95 -11.90
N GLN A 199 -17.51 4.98 -10.71
CA GLN A 199 -18.85 4.42 -10.48
C GLN A 199 -19.93 5.15 -11.28
N TYR A 200 -19.89 6.48 -11.30
CA TYR A 200 -20.86 7.26 -12.09
C TYR A 200 -20.60 7.21 -13.60
N GLU A 201 -19.34 7.12 -14.04
CA GLU A 201 -19.01 6.88 -15.45
C GLU A 201 -19.51 5.52 -15.91
N GLY A 202 -19.36 4.48 -15.08
CA GLY A 202 -19.97 3.17 -15.32
C GLY A 202 -21.49 3.29 -15.46
N LEU A 203 -22.15 3.95 -14.52
CA LEU A 203 -23.59 4.17 -14.56
C LEU A 203 -24.04 4.92 -15.82
N ALA A 204 -23.30 5.92 -16.27
CA ALA A 204 -23.59 6.64 -17.52
C ALA A 204 -23.45 5.75 -18.78
N ASN A 205 -22.72 4.63 -18.67
CA ASN A 205 -22.56 3.61 -19.71
C ASN A 205 -23.41 2.36 -19.45
N ASP A 206 -24.49 2.48 -18.68
CA ASP A 206 -25.44 1.41 -18.35
C ASP A 206 -24.81 0.24 -17.54
N ILE A 207 -23.74 0.53 -16.78
CA ILE A 207 -23.13 -0.41 -15.83
C ILE A 207 -23.74 -0.14 -14.45
N ALA A 208 -24.26 -1.18 -13.79
CA ALA A 208 -24.81 -1.04 -12.45
C ALA A 208 -23.73 -0.59 -11.45
N ILE A 209 -24.13 0.24 -10.48
CA ILE A 209 -23.24 0.68 -9.41
C ILE A 209 -22.83 -0.50 -8.54
N ASP A 210 -21.53 -0.57 -8.26
CA ASP A 210 -20.95 -1.52 -7.33
C ASP A 210 -20.91 -0.94 -5.92
N CYS A 211 -21.87 -1.35 -5.09
CA CYS A 211 -21.97 -0.93 -3.70
C CYS A 211 -20.91 -1.53 -2.76
N THR A 212 -19.98 -2.32 -3.28
CA THR A 212 -18.86 -2.89 -2.50
C THR A 212 -17.60 -2.03 -2.54
N VAL A 213 -17.59 -0.95 -3.34
CA VAL A 213 -16.46 -0.02 -3.41
C VAL A 213 -16.22 0.66 -2.07
N PHE A 214 -14.98 0.59 -1.61
CA PHE A 214 -14.52 1.25 -0.39
C PHE A 214 -14.31 2.75 -0.62
N PHE A 215 -14.79 3.55 0.33
CA PHE A 215 -14.50 4.97 0.45
C PHE A 215 -13.94 5.21 1.84
N GLN A 216 -12.90 6.04 1.93
CA GLN A 216 -12.26 6.36 3.21
C GLN A 216 -13.16 7.22 4.10
N ASP A 217 -14.10 7.96 3.50
CA ASP A 217 -15.12 8.78 4.20
C ASP A 217 -14.50 9.64 5.31
N SER A 218 -13.39 10.30 4.97
CA SER A 218 -12.61 11.08 5.93
C SER A 218 -13.46 12.21 6.54
N PRO A 219 -13.50 12.36 7.87
CA PRO A 219 -14.23 13.45 8.51
C PRO A 219 -13.60 14.79 8.12
N LEU A 220 -14.37 15.88 8.30
CA LEU A 220 -13.83 17.22 8.15
C LEU A 220 -12.65 17.42 9.10
N TYR A 221 -11.55 17.92 8.56
CA TYR A 221 -10.35 18.16 9.33
C TYR A 221 -10.56 19.33 10.30
N THR A 222 -10.21 19.12 11.57
CA THR A 222 -10.36 20.13 12.63
C THR A 222 -9.00 20.44 13.25
N ILE A 223 -8.60 21.70 13.20
CA ILE A 223 -7.38 22.18 13.83
C ILE A 223 -7.69 22.64 15.25
N SER A 224 -6.85 22.26 16.22
CA SER A 224 -7.01 22.71 17.60
C SER A 224 -6.90 24.26 17.70
N PRO A 225 -7.61 24.93 18.62
CA PRO A 225 -7.54 26.40 18.72
C PRO A 225 -6.12 26.94 18.93
N ALA A 226 -5.26 26.19 19.61
CA ALA A 226 -3.86 26.55 19.81
C ALA A 226 -3.07 26.50 18.49
N ASN A 227 -3.21 25.43 17.71
CA ASN A 227 -2.54 25.27 16.42
C ASN A 227 -3.11 26.24 15.37
N ALA A 228 -4.42 26.51 15.41
CA ALA A 228 -5.06 27.47 14.52
C ALA A 228 -4.56 28.90 14.76
N ALA A 229 -4.33 29.28 16.02
CA ALA A 229 -3.74 30.57 16.36
C ALA A 229 -2.24 30.66 15.98
N ALA A 230 -1.51 29.55 16.06
CA ALA A 230 -0.08 29.49 15.74
C ALA A 230 0.20 29.41 14.23
N HIS A 231 -0.69 28.80 13.45
CA HIS A 231 -0.48 28.46 12.04
C HIS A 231 -1.69 28.86 11.17
N PRO A 232 -1.99 30.16 11.05
CA PRO A 232 -3.17 30.66 10.32
C PRO A 232 -3.12 30.35 8.81
N ASP A 233 -1.94 30.16 8.25
CA ASP A 233 -1.72 29.70 6.88
C ASP A 233 -2.24 28.27 6.67
N VAL A 234 -1.94 27.35 7.59
CA VAL A 234 -2.44 25.97 7.53
C VAL A 234 -3.95 25.91 7.74
N VAL A 235 -4.52 26.84 8.52
CA VAL A 235 -5.98 26.99 8.67
C VAL A 235 -6.65 27.27 7.33
N LEU A 236 -6.11 28.19 6.52
CA LEU A 236 -6.68 28.50 5.20
C LEU A 236 -6.66 27.29 4.28
N VAL A 237 -5.57 26.51 4.29
CA VAL A 237 -5.50 25.27 3.50
C VAL A 237 -6.52 24.26 4.01
N ALA A 238 -6.59 24.02 5.31
CA ALA A 238 -7.56 23.11 5.92
C ALA A 238 -9.02 23.49 5.63
N GLU A 239 -9.36 24.78 5.65
CA GLU A 239 -10.71 25.25 5.28
C GLU A 239 -11.03 24.94 3.82
N ARG A 240 -10.04 25.08 2.92
CA ARG A 240 -10.19 24.74 1.50
C ARG A 240 -10.40 23.23 1.31
N VAL A 241 -9.62 22.40 2.02
CA VAL A 241 -9.78 20.95 2.07
C VAL A 241 -11.17 20.55 2.58
N ASN A 242 -11.64 21.15 3.66
CA ASN A 242 -12.99 20.94 4.19
C ASN A 242 -14.09 21.37 3.20
N GLY A 243 -13.81 22.34 2.31
CA GLY A 243 -14.67 22.69 1.18
C GLY A 243 -14.78 21.55 0.18
N VAL A 244 -13.64 20.99 -0.24
CA VAL A 244 -13.55 19.86 -1.17
C VAL A 244 -14.24 18.61 -0.57
N GLN A 245 -13.98 18.27 0.70
CA GLN A 245 -14.63 17.13 1.35
C GLN A 245 -16.16 17.24 1.40
N ARG A 246 -16.70 18.45 1.63
CA ARG A 246 -18.16 18.66 1.58
C ARG A 246 -18.74 18.45 0.18
N GLN A 247 -18.05 18.91 -0.86
CA GLN A 247 -18.47 18.68 -2.25
C GLN A 247 -18.43 17.20 -2.61
N LEU A 248 -17.40 16.47 -2.15
CA LEU A 248 -17.34 15.01 -2.32
C LEU A 248 -18.51 14.32 -1.62
N ALA A 249 -18.78 14.67 -0.36
CA ALA A 249 -19.90 14.09 0.39
C ALA A 249 -21.26 14.37 -0.29
N GLU A 250 -21.45 15.57 -0.84
CA GLU A 250 -22.64 15.92 -1.62
C GLU A 250 -22.74 15.08 -2.90
N ALA A 251 -21.63 14.90 -3.63
CA ALA A 251 -21.59 14.06 -4.83
C ALA A 251 -21.78 12.57 -4.53
N LYS A 252 -21.40 12.11 -3.32
CA LYS A 252 -21.53 10.71 -2.86
C LYS A 252 -22.93 10.38 -2.36
N ALA A 253 -23.70 11.36 -1.88
CA ALA A 253 -25.02 11.11 -1.30
C ALA A 253 -26.00 10.31 -2.21
N PRO A 254 -26.08 10.52 -3.54
CA PRO A 254 -26.91 9.69 -4.41
C PRO A 254 -26.45 8.23 -4.51
N TYR A 255 -25.13 8.00 -4.57
CA TYR A 255 -24.53 6.67 -4.52
C TYR A 255 -24.89 5.97 -3.20
N ASP A 256 -24.69 6.64 -2.05
CA ASP A 256 -25.00 6.06 -0.74
C ASP A 256 -26.50 5.74 -0.61
N ASN A 257 -27.38 6.60 -1.12
CA ASN A 257 -28.82 6.35 -1.11
C ASN A 257 -29.20 5.14 -1.99
N ALA A 258 -28.63 5.01 -3.18
CA ALA A 258 -28.87 3.86 -4.06
C ALA A 258 -28.43 2.55 -3.39
N CYS A 259 -27.25 2.54 -2.77
CA CYS A 259 -26.71 1.38 -2.07
C CYS A 259 -27.49 1.02 -0.81
N ASN A 260 -27.93 2.01 -0.02
CA ASN A 260 -28.68 1.75 1.22
C ASN A 260 -30.14 1.34 0.98
N THR A 261 -30.76 1.81 -0.10
CA THR A 261 -32.18 1.52 -0.39
C THR A 261 -32.39 0.34 -1.33
N SER A 262 -31.32 -0.17 -1.96
CA SER A 262 -31.39 -1.15 -3.05
C SER A 262 -32.26 -0.68 -4.24
N ILE A 263 -32.47 0.63 -4.38
CA ILE A 263 -33.18 1.22 -5.50
C ILE A 263 -32.16 1.51 -6.60
N PRO A 264 -32.30 0.94 -7.80
CA PRO A 264 -31.42 1.22 -8.91
C PRO A 264 -31.42 2.72 -9.23
N MET A 265 -30.22 3.30 -9.37
CA MET A 265 -30.09 4.69 -9.78
C MET A 265 -30.29 4.81 -11.29
N ALA A 266 -31.06 5.80 -11.72
CA ALA A 266 -31.24 6.07 -13.15
C ALA A 266 -29.96 6.65 -13.76
N THR A 267 -29.65 6.32 -15.02
CA THR A 267 -28.44 6.78 -15.71
C THR A 267 -28.30 8.32 -15.73
N GLU A 268 -29.42 9.03 -15.82
CA GLU A 268 -29.49 10.49 -15.83
C GLU A 268 -29.08 11.11 -14.49
N ALA A 269 -29.20 10.36 -13.39
CA ALA A 269 -28.81 10.83 -12.06
C ALA A 269 -27.28 10.89 -11.88
N ALA A 270 -26.49 10.28 -12.78
CA ALA A 270 -25.04 10.33 -12.76
C ALA A 270 -24.45 11.69 -13.19
N ALA A 271 -25.18 12.47 -14.01
CA ALA A 271 -24.63 13.65 -14.66
C ALA A 271 -24.20 14.76 -13.69
N ALA A 272 -25.03 15.05 -12.68
CA ALA A 272 -24.72 16.11 -11.71
C ALA A 272 -23.53 15.74 -10.80
N PRO A 273 -23.48 14.54 -10.19
CA PRO A 273 -22.29 14.10 -9.45
C PRO A 273 -21.01 14.07 -10.28
N LEU A 274 -21.07 13.63 -11.55
CA LEU A 274 -19.89 13.65 -12.44
C LEU A 274 -19.35 15.07 -12.67
N ALA A 275 -20.23 16.04 -12.90
CA ALA A 275 -19.81 17.43 -13.05
C ALA A 275 -19.14 17.97 -11.78
N THR A 276 -19.72 17.67 -10.60
CA THR A 276 -19.13 18.03 -9.31
C THR A 276 -17.76 17.37 -9.10
N LEU A 277 -17.63 16.08 -9.41
CA LEU A 277 -16.38 15.34 -9.24
C LEU A 277 -15.29 15.82 -10.18
N SER A 278 -15.61 16.12 -11.44
CA SER A 278 -14.66 16.72 -12.37
C SER A 278 -14.15 18.07 -11.86
N ALA A 279 -15.06 18.95 -11.41
CA ALA A 279 -14.68 20.25 -10.86
C ALA A 279 -13.85 20.12 -9.57
N LEU A 280 -14.16 19.13 -8.74
CA LEU A 280 -13.39 18.82 -7.52
C LEU A 280 -11.97 18.38 -7.87
N LEU A 281 -11.83 17.42 -8.79
CA LEU A 281 -10.53 16.91 -9.22
C LEU A 281 -9.66 18.00 -9.88
N ASP A 282 -10.27 18.97 -10.57
CA ASP A 282 -9.58 20.14 -11.13
C ASP A 282 -9.10 21.13 -10.05
N VAL A 283 -9.76 21.19 -8.89
CA VAL A 283 -9.39 22.08 -7.78
C VAL A 283 -8.24 21.50 -6.96
N LEU A 284 -8.15 20.17 -6.81
CA LEU A 284 -7.15 19.52 -5.95
C LEU A 284 -5.69 19.94 -6.23
N PRO A 285 -5.20 20.05 -7.49
CA PRO A 285 -3.85 20.53 -7.77
C PRO A 285 -3.57 21.94 -7.22
N SER A 286 -4.58 22.80 -7.19
CA SER A 286 -4.43 24.14 -6.61
C SER A 286 -4.40 24.13 -5.08
N VAL A 287 -4.99 23.10 -4.44
CA VAL A 287 -4.86 22.88 -3.00
C VAL A 287 -3.46 22.33 -2.68
N ASP A 288 -2.91 21.47 -3.53
CA ASP A 288 -1.51 21.02 -3.43
C ASP A 288 -0.53 22.21 -3.49
N ALA A 289 -0.78 23.14 -4.42
CA ALA A 289 0.01 24.37 -4.53
C ALA A 289 -0.09 25.27 -3.29
N ASP A 290 -1.24 25.30 -2.60
CA ASP A 290 -1.38 26.03 -1.34
C ASP A 290 -0.54 25.39 -0.23
N PHE A 291 -0.40 24.07 -0.20
CA PHE A 291 0.52 23.41 0.73
C PHE A 291 1.98 23.75 0.45
N GLU A 292 2.40 23.74 -0.82
CA GLU A 292 3.75 24.16 -1.18
C GLU A 292 3.99 25.63 -0.79
N ALA A 293 3.00 26.49 -1.02
CA ALA A 293 3.07 27.88 -0.61
C ALA A 293 3.19 28.01 0.92
N ALA A 294 2.42 27.22 1.68
CA ALA A 294 2.53 27.15 3.12
C ALA A 294 3.93 26.67 3.52
N GLU A 295 4.41 25.52 3.05
CA GLU A 295 5.74 24.96 3.38
C GLU A 295 6.88 25.95 3.14
N ASN A 296 6.77 26.81 2.11
CA ASN A 296 7.78 27.81 1.77
C ASN A 296 7.68 29.14 2.55
N VAL A 297 6.73 29.28 3.49
CA VAL A 297 6.67 30.46 4.37
C VAL A 297 7.88 30.44 5.32
N VAL A 298 8.89 31.23 4.98
CA VAL A 298 10.00 31.54 5.90
C VAL A 298 9.40 32.30 7.09
N LEU A 299 9.26 31.62 8.23
CA LEU A 299 8.88 32.26 9.49
C LEU A 299 9.85 33.43 9.74
N PRO A 300 9.36 34.65 10.03
CA PRO A 300 10.22 35.79 10.27
C PRO A 300 11.14 35.45 11.44
N THR A 301 12.45 35.41 11.18
CA THR A 301 13.47 35.30 12.21
C THR A 301 13.21 36.41 13.24
N PRO A 302 13.15 36.13 14.55
CA PRO A 302 12.92 37.17 15.54
C PRO A 302 14.02 38.23 15.38
N THR A 303 13.63 39.40 14.85
CA THR A 303 14.49 40.56 14.69
C THR A 303 14.93 41.00 16.08
N LEU A 304 16.15 40.63 16.47
CA LEU A 304 16.88 41.34 17.50
C LEU A 304 17.01 42.79 17.02
N GLN A 305 16.55 43.73 17.85
CA GLN A 305 16.59 45.16 17.55
C GLN A 305 18.00 45.62 17.17
N PRO A 306 18.13 46.52 16.18
CA PRO A 306 19.41 46.91 15.61
C PRO A 306 20.20 47.86 16.53
N PRO A 307 21.54 47.74 16.63
CA PRO A 307 22.37 48.87 16.97
C PRO A 307 22.52 49.78 15.73
N THR A 308 22.23 51.06 16.00
CA THR A 308 22.53 52.35 15.36
C THR A 308 23.31 52.42 14.01
N PRO A 309 22.99 53.38 13.11
CA PRO A 309 23.44 53.39 11.72
C PRO A 309 24.94 53.70 11.55
N GLY A 310 25.64 52.80 10.86
CA GLY A 310 27.00 52.99 10.35
C GLY A 310 27.03 52.95 8.83
N VAL A 311 27.14 54.13 8.23
CA VAL A 311 27.78 54.50 6.95
C VAL A 311 28.06 53.39 5.91
N GLY A 312 27.50 53.59 4.70
CA GLY A 312 28.18 53.25 3.45
C GLY A 312 27.60 52.07 2.67
N ALA A 313 26.58 52.33 1.85
CA ALA A 313 26.15 51.42 0.78
C ALA A 313 27.18 51.44 -0.37
N PRO A 314 27.73 50.29 -0.81
CA PRO A 314 28.28 50.16 -2.15
C PRO A 314 27.18 49.81 -3.15
N ALA A 315 27.35 50.33 -4.36
CA ALA A 315 26.46 50.18 -5.50
C ALA A 315 26.21 48.71 -5.91
N PRO A 316 25.04 48.38 -6.49
CA PRO A 316 24.74 47.03 -6.95
C PRO A 316 25.70 46.64 -8.07
N THR A 317 26.48 45.59 -7.82
CA THR A 317 27.32 44.98 -8.85
C THR A 317 26.43 44.12 -9.73
N ALA A 318 26.54 44.31 -11.04
CA ALA A 318 25.77 43.61 -12.05
C ALA A 318 25.89 42.09 -11.90
N THR A 319 24.74 41.44 -11.75
CA THR A 319 24.58 39.99 -11.82
C THR A 319 25.04 39.50 -13.19
N THR A 320 26.18 38.83 -13.22
CA THR A 320 26.64 38.06 -14.38
C THR A 320 25.65 36.94 -14.68
N ALA A 321 25.26 36.82 -15.95
CA ALA A 321 24.38 35.79 -16.46
C ALA A 321 24.88 34.38 -16.06
N PRO A 322 23.99 33.49 -15.59
CA PRO A 322 24.38 32.15 -15.17
C PRO A 322 24.91 31.35 -16.36
N LEU A 323 26.05 30.70 -16.12
CA LEU A 323 26.65 29.69 -16.99
C LEU A 323 25.61 28.55 -17.20
N PRO A 324 25.49 27.94 -18.39
CA PRO A 324 24.56 26.83 -18.60
C PRO A 324 24.91 25.69 -17.63
N THR A 325 24.05 25.48 -16.64
CA THR A 325 24.15 24.37 -15.69
C THR A 325 24.04 23.07 -16.48
N PRO A 326 24.94 22.09 -16.25
CA PRO A 326 24.83 20.79 -16.89
C PRO A 326 23.45 20.20 -16.58
N THR A 327 22.80 19.66 -17.61
CA THR A 327 21.48 19.01 -17.49
C THR A 327 21.58 17.91 -16.41
N PRO A 328 20.73 17.95 -15.37
CA PRO A 328 20.79 16.96 -14.31
C PRO A 328 20.55 15.54 -14.83
N ASP A 329 21.33 14.57 -14.36
CA ASP A 329 21.09 13.17 -14.67
C ASP A 329 19.94 12.63 -13.79
N TYR A 330 18.77 12.49 -14.39
CA TYR A 330 17.56 12.01 -13.70
C TYR A 330 17.54 10.50 -13.46
N ARG A 331 18.42 9.73 -14.14
CA ARG A 331 18.34 8.25 -14.16
C ARG A 331 18.52 7.62 -12.79
N THR A 332 19.40 8.18 -11.98
CA THR A 332 19.67 7.70 -10.60
C THR A 332 18.44 7.88 -9.72
N PHE A 333 17.75 9.02 -9.80
CA PHE A 333 16.53 9.29 -9.03
C PHE A 333 15.38 8.39 -9.49
N ILE A 334 15.23 8.20 -10.79
CA ILE A 334 14.23 7.30 -11.37
C ILE A 334 14.46 5.86 -10.86
N SER A 335 15.69 5.35 -10.95
CA SER A 335 16.01 3.99 -10.47
C SER A 335 15.72 3.82 -8.99
N ALA A 336 16.14 4.76 -8.15
CA ALA A 336 15.95 4.67 -6.70
C ALA A 336 14.46 4.62 -6.31
N MET A 337 13.60 5.39 -6.99
CA MET A 337 12.16 5.39 -6.73
C MET A 337 11.47 4.10 -7.22
N PHE A 338 11.90 3.53 -8.35
CA PHE A 338 11.45 2.19 -8.75
C PHE A 338 11.81 1.15 -7.70
N ASP A 339 13.07 1.14 -7.25
CA ASP A 339 13.56 0.17 -6.28
C ASP A 339 12.77 0.24 -4.95
N LEU A 340 12.40 1.46 -4.51
CA LEU A 340 11.56 1.65 -3.32
C LEU A 340 10.14 1.14 -3.52
N SER A 341 9.47 1.51 -4.62
CA SER A 341 8.13 1.02 -4.94
C SER A 341 8.09 -0.50 -5.05
N ASP A 342 9.05 -1.10 -5.77
CA ASP A 342 9.14 -2.55 -5.97
C ASP A 342 9.40 -3.28 -4.65
N GLN A 343 10.32 -2.77 -3.81
CA GLN A 343 10.57 -3.36 -2.49
C GLN A 343 9.36 -3.28 -1.57
N ALA A 344 8.58 -2.20 -1.63
CA ALA A 344 7.38 -2.05 -0.81
C ALA A 344 6.25 -2.98 -1.28
N MET A 345 6.00 -3.02 -2.59
CA MET A 345 4.90 -3.80 -3.21
C MET A 345 5.19 -5.29 -3.36
N ASN A 346 6.46 -5.72 -3.27
CA ASN A 346 6.80 -7.14 -3.27
C ASN A 346 5.93 -7.91 -2.27
N PRO A 347 5.51 -9.16 -2.53
CA PRO A 347 4.77 -9.96 -1.56
C PRO A 347 5.45 -10.08 -0.18
N ARG A 348 6.79 -10.04 -0.14
CA ARG A 348 7.61 -10.01 1.09
C ARG A 348 8.05 -8.60 1.49
N GLY A 349 7.63 -7.61 0.73
CA GLY A 349 7.82 -6.19 0.97
C GLY A 349 6.98 -5.68 2.13
N SER A 350 7.27 -4.47 2.57
CA SER A 350 6.59 -3.86 3.72
C SER A 350 5.08 -3.73 3.50
N ASN A 351 4.61 -3.42 2.29
CA ASN A 351 3.18 -3.34 1.99
C ASN A 351 2.57 -4.72 1.69
N GLY A 352 3.28 -5.59 0.97
CA GLY A 352 2.80 -6.94 0.68
C GLY A 352 2.55 -7.76 1.95
N LEU A 353 3.47 -7.67 2.91
CA LEU A 353 3.31 -8.27 4.24
C LEU A 353 2.16 -7.62 5.00
N LEU A 354 2.06 -6.29 5.01
CA LEU A 354 0.98 -5.56 5.67
C LEU A 354 -0.40 -6.02 5.17
N ARG A 355 -0.57 -6.13 3.84
CA ARG A 355 -1.81 -6.62 3.21
C ARG A 355 -2.15 -8.02 3.73
N THR A 356 -1.17 -8.91 3.66
CA THR A 356 -1.32 -10.30 4.07
C THR A 356 -1.81 -10.40 5.51
N TYR A 357 -1.19 -9.63 6.43
CA TYR A 357 -1.59 -9.65 7.84
C TYR A 357 -2.99 -9.09 8.09
N TRP A 358 -3.39 -8.05 7.37
CA TRP A 358 -4.77 -7.58 7.48
C TRP A 358 -5.78 -8.55 6.89
N SER A 359 -5.44 -9.27 5.81
CA SER A 359 -6.27 -10.35 5.27
C SER A 359 -6.40 -11.54 6.23
N GLU A 360 -5.32 -11.92 6.89
CA GLU A 360 -5.35 -12.95 7.94
C GLU A 360 -6.19 -12.51 9.14
N ALA A 361 -6.06 -11.24 9.56
CA ALA A 361 -6.87 -10.64 10.62
C ALA A 361 -8.38 -10.65 10.28
N ALA A 362 -8.74 -10.42 9.01
CA ALA A 362 -10.13 -10.54 8.54
C ALA A 362 -10.67 -11.96 8.70
N GLY A 363 -9.81 -12.98 8.55
CA GLY A 363 -10.11 -14.39 8.80
C GLY A 363 -10.16 -14.76 10.29
N GLY A 364 -9.97 -13.81 11.20
CA GLY A 364 -9.94 -14.03 12.64
C GLY A 364 -8.59 -14.50 13.18
N SER A 365 -7.54 -14.49 12.36
CA SER A 365 -6.20 -14.82 12.84
C SER A 365 -5.59 -13.65 13.64
N THR A 366 -4.87 -13.97 14.73
CA THR A 366 -4.18 -12.98 15.59
C THR A 366 -2.67 -12.95 15.35
N ASP A 367 -2.26 -13.62 14.29
CA ASP A 367 -0.89 -13.88 13.86
C ASP A 367 -0.08 -12.64 13.56
N ALA A 368 -0.74 -11.68 12.95
CA ALA A 368 -0.24 -10.34 12.74
C ALA A 368 0.37 -9.72 14.01
N CYS A 369 -0.17 -10.04 15.20
CA CYS A 369 0.22 -9.40 16.45
C CYS A 369 1.53 -9.85 17.05
N ARG A 370 2.11 -10.94 16.56
CA ARG A 370 3.39 -11.41 17.10
C ARG A 370 4.55 -11.13 16.17
N ILE A 371 4.35 -10.37 15.10
CA ILE A 371 5.38 -10.02 14.12
C ILE A 371 5.77 -8.56 14.32
N SER A 372 7.08 -8.29 14.31
CA SER A 372 7.59 -6.93 14.34
C SER A 372 7.41 -6.31 12.95
N PRO A 373 6.94 -5.05 12.84
CA PRO A 373 6.93 -4.34 11.58
C PRO A 373 8.31 -4.45 10.90
N PRO A 374 8.37 -4.79 9.59
CA PRO A 374 9.63 -4.79 8.85
C PRO A 374 10.17 -3.36 8.80
N PRO A 375 11.48 -3.18 8.52
CA PRO A 375 12.02 -1.85 8.27
C PRO A 375 11.32 -1.25 7.04
N ILE A 376 10.60 -0.15 7.24
CA ILE A 376 10.00 0.64 6.17
C ILE A 376 10.98 1.75 5.83
N ALA A 377 11.29 1.93 4.55
CA ALA A 377 12.17 3.01 4.10
C ALA A 377 11.62 4.37 4.56
N GLU A 378 12.53 5.30 4.87
CA GLU A 378 12.19 6.71 5.11
C GLU A 378 11.71 7.39 3.83
N ASP A 379 11.10 8.56 3.97
CA ASP A 379 10.63 9.34 2.83
C ASP A 379 11.79 9.68 1.89
N TYR A 380 11.55 9.48 0.59
CA TYR A 380 12.53 9.76 -0.43
C TYR A 380 12.72 11.29 -0.56
N LEU A 381 13.96 11.73 -0.47
CA LEU A 381 14.33 13.14 -0.57
C LEU A 381 14.85 13.43 -1.97
N LEU A 382 14.13 14.29 -2.69
CA LEU A 382 14.57 14.83 -3.97
C LEU A 382 15.17 16.23 -3.74
N PRO A 383 16.39 16.52 -4.23
CA PRO A 383 16.97 17.84 -4.09
C PRO A 383 16.05 18.91 -4.71
N PRO A 384 15.84 20.07 -4.07
CA PRO A 384 14.89 21.09 -4.54
C PRO A 384 15.17 21.53 -5.98
N GLU A 385 16.44 21.67 -6.35
CA GLU A 385 16.86 22.03 -7.71
C GLU A 385 16.42 21.00 -8.77
N ILE A 386 16.34 19.73 -8.39
CA ILE A 386 15.87 18.64 -9.27
C ILE A 386 14.35 18.62 -9.33
N ALA A 387 13.67 18.82 -8.19
CA ALA A 387 12.21 18.89 -8.11
C ALA A 387 11.66 20.05 -8.96
N LEU A 388 12.28 21.23 -8.88
CA LEU A 388 11.94 22.39 -9.71
C LEU A 388 12.22 22.16 -11.21
N ALA A 389 13.26 21.40 -11.54
CA ALA A 389 13.62 21.11 -12.92
C ALA A 389 12.71 20.04 -13.57
N SER A 390 12.08 19.17 -12.78
CA SER A 390 11.17 18.13 -13.27
C SER A 390 9.96 17.95 -12.35
N PRO A 391 8.83 18.62 -12.67
CA PRO A 391 7.58 18.45 -11.93
C PRO A 391 7.06 17.01 -11.94
N GLN A 392 7.28 16.25 -13.02
CA GLN A 392 6.92 14.83 -13.07
C GLN A 392 7.71 14.00 -12.06
N LEU A 393 9.01 14.28 -11.89
CA LEU A 393 9.85 13.58 -10.93
C LEU A 393 9.46 13.92 -9.49
N ALA A 394 9.08 15.19 -9.24
CA ALA A 394 8.53 15.62 -7.96
C ALA A 394 7.20 14.90 -7.65
N GLN A 395 6.30 14.82 -8.64
CA GLN A 395 5.04 14.10 -8.50
C GLN A 395 5.26 12.60 -8.23
N ALA A 396 6.21 11.95 -8.91
CA ALA A 396 6.56 10.56 -8.64
C ALA A 396 7.09 10.36 -7.22
N LYS A 397 7.97 11.26 -6.74
CA LYS A 397 8.44 11.27 -5.34
C LYS A 397 7.26 11.37 -4.37
N ASP A 398 6.31 12.25 -4.62
CA ASP A 398 5.15 12.42 -3.73
C ASP A 398 4.29 11.15 -3.68
N GLN A 399 4.13 10.46 -4.80
CA GLN A 399 3.43 9.18 -4.85
C GLN A 399 4.19 8.06 -4.09
N VAL A 400 5.51 7.98 -4.24
CA VAL A 400 6.34 7.04 -3.44
C VAL A 400 6.20 7.33 -1.94
N ASN A 401 6.33 8.60 -1.54
CA ASN A 401 6.24 8.98 -0.12
C ASN A 401 4.83 8.79 0.42
N LEU A 402 3.78 9.01 -0.37
CA LEU A 402 2.41 8.67 0.00
C LEU A 402 2.27 7.17 0.28
N GLY A 403 2.77 6.32 -0.63
CA GLY A 403 2.79 4.88 -0.43
C GLY A 403 3.52 4.47 0.85
N LEU A 404 4.72 5.00 1.09
CA LEU A 404 5.50 4.72 2.30
C LEU A 404 4.78 5.15 3.59
N ASN A 405 4.17 6.34 3.59
CA ASN A 405 3.41 6.83 4.74
C ASN A 405 2.17 5.98 5.03
N LEU A 406 1.43 5.56 4.00
CA LEU A 406 0.29 4.65 4.16
C LEU A 406 0.74 3.28 4.70
N VAL A 407 1.89 2.76 4.25
CA VAL A 407 2.45 1.52 4.80
C VAL A 407 2.78 1.70 6.30
N ARG A 408 3.44 2.79 6.69
CA ARG A 408 3.70 3.07 8.12
C ARG A 408 2.40 3.19 8.92
N GLN A 409 1.40 3.91 8.41
CA GLN A 409 0.09 4.05 9.05
C GLN A 409 -0.60 2.70 9.22
N GLY A 410 -0.61 1.86 8.19
CA GLY A 410 -1.22 0.54 8.27
C GLY A 410 -0.53 -0.36 9.29
N TRP A 411 0.81 -0.31 9.37
CA TRP A 411 1.59 -1.04 10.37
C TRP A 411 1.37 -0.52 11.79
N GLN A 412 1.25 0.80 11.97
CA GLN A 412 0.90 1.40 13.25
C GLN A 412 -0.48 0.93 13.71
N ARG A 413 -1.47 0.99 12.82
CA ARG A 413 -2.83 0.54 13.10
C ARG A 413 -2.91 -0.94 13.45
N LEU A 414 -2.10 -1.76 12.77
CA LEU A 414 -1.99 -3.18 13.09
C LEU A 414 -1.41 -3.38 14.49
N THR A 415 -0.35 -2.64 14.81
CA THR A 415 0.28 -2.65 16.15
C THR A 415 -0.69 -2.22 17.24
N ASP A 416 -1.50 -1.19 16.99
CA ASP A 416 -2.51 -0.69 17.95
C ASP A 416 -3.64 -1.70 18.16
N ALA A 417 -4.15 -2.30 17.07
CA ALA A 417 -5.15 -3.37 17.15
C ALA A 417 -4.63 -4.57 17.96
N CYS A 418 -3.35 -4.88 17.80
CA CYS A 418 -2.69 -5.94 18.55
C CYS A 418 -2.47 -5.60 20.02
N ALA A 419 -2.14 -4.36 20.34
CA ALA A 419 -2.00 -3.89 21.71
C ALA A 419 -3.33 -3.87 22.47
N ALA A 420 -4.47 -3.71 21.79
CA ALA A 420 -5.79 -3.81 22.38
C ALA A 420 -6.09 -5.22 22.95
N GLY A 421 -5.42 -6.26 22.44
CA GLY A 421 -5.47 -7.61 22.99
C GLY A 421 -6.79 -8.36 22.76
N THR A 422 -7.67 -7.85 21.91
CA THR A 422 -8.94 -8.49 21.56
C THR A 422 -8.97 -8.90 20.08
N PRO A 423 -9.43 -10.12 19.75
CA PRO A 423 -9.61 -10.55 18.35
C PRO A 423 -10.60 -9.66 17.58
N GLU A 424 -11.57 -9.03 18.27
CA GLU A 424 -12.50 -8.11 17.64
C GLU A 424 -11.80 -6.87 17.06
N ALA A 425 -10.81 -6.29 17.77
CA ALA A 425 -10.11 -5.10 17.30
C ALA A 425 -9.36 -5.33 15.97
N LEU A 426 -8.80 -6.53 15.80
CA LEU A 426 -8.16 -6.95 14.54
C LEU A 426 -9.19 -7.15 13.42
N THR A 427 -10.29 -7.84 13.74
CA THR A 427 -11.32 -8.16 12.75
C THR A 427 -12.02 -6.88 12.25
N GLU A 428 -12.40 -5.99 13.18
CA GLU A 428 -12.97 -4.67 12.87
C GLU A 428 -11.96 -3.76 12.13
N GLY A 429 -10.67 -3.86 12.48
CA GLY A 429 -9.60 -3.14 11.82
C GLY A 429 -9.30 -3.63 10.40
N SER A 430 -9.54 -4.91 10.11
CA SER A 430 -9.05 -5.57 8.90
C SER A 430 -9.45 -4.89 7.59
N ALA A 431 -10.72 -4.54 7.40
CA ALA A 431 -11.19 -3.92 6.16
C ALA A 431 -10.46 -2.60 5.87
N ALA A 432 -10.35 -1.71 6.87
CA ALA A 432 -9.64 -0.45 6.70
C ALA A 432 -8.12 -0.64 6.59
N GLY A 433 -7.54 -1.70 7.18
CA GLY A 433 -6.13 -2.03 7.01
C GLY A 433 -5.79 -2.54 5.60
N ILE A 434 -6.65 -3.40 5.04
CA ILE A 434 -6.58 -3.86 3.65
C ILE A 434 -6.70 -2.66 2.70
N ALA A 435 -7.65 -1.76 2.95
CA ALA A 435 -7.86 -0.57 2.13
C ALA A 435 -6.66 0.39 2.16
N ILE A 436 -6.03 0.61 3.32
CA ILE A 436 -4.79 1.39 3.44
C ILE A 436 -3.69 0.76 2.58
N SER A 437 -3.55 -0.57 2.64
CA SER A 437 -2.54 -1.28 1.86
C SER A 437 -2.81 -1.24 0.35
N ASP A 438 -4.07 -1.35 -0.09
CA ASP A 438 -4.45 -1.17 -1.50
C ASP A 438 -4.18 0.25 -1.98
N THR A 439 -4.48 1.24 -1.15
CA THR A 439 -4.20 2.65 -1.46
C THR A 439 -2.69 2.87 -1.60
N ALA A 440 -1.88 2.24 -0.75
CA ALA A 440 -0.43 2.29 -0.86
C ALA A 440 0.08 1.65 -2.16
N ASN A 441 -0.46 0.49 -2.56
CA ASN A 441 -0.15 -0.12 -3.86
C ASN A 441 -0.52 0.79 -5.03
N GLY A 442 -1.69 1.44 -4.97
CA GLY A 442 -2.12 2.41 -5.97
C GLY A 442 -1.15 3.58 -6.10
N ALA A 443 -0.67 4.13 -4.97
CA ALA A 443 0.31 5.21 -4.97
C ALA A 443 1.66 4.77 -5.56
N PHE A 444 2.18 3.60 -5.17
CA PHE A 444 3.42 3.07 -5.74
C PHE A 444 3.30 2.77 -7.24
N ALA A 445 2.18 2.20 -7.69
CA ALA A 445 1.92 1.94 -9.11
C ALA A 445 1.79 3.26 -9.91
N ALA A 446 1.13 4.28 -9.36
CA ALA A 446 1.05 5.60 -9.97
C ALA A 446 2.44 6.23 -10.11
N ALA A 447 3.30 6.12 -9.08
CA ALA A 447 4.68 6.57 -9.16
C ALA A 447 5.43 5.85 -10.30
N GLN A 448 5.32 4.52 -10.37
CA GLN A 448 5.97 3.74 -11.42
C GLN A 448 5.51 4.15 -12.83
N GLY A 449 4.20 4.35 -13.04
CA GLY A 449 3.67 4.81 -14.33
C GLY A 449 4.23 6.17 -14.76
N ILE A 450 4.37 7.13 -13.82
CA ILE A 450 5.00 8.43 -14.09
C ILE A 450 6.47 8.22 -14.49
N LEU A 451 7.20 7.41 -13.73
CA LEU A 451 8.63 7.15 -13.94
C LEU A 451 8.91 6.39 -15.25
N GLU A 452 8.02 5.49 -15.67
CA GLU A 452 8.10 4.81 -16.97
C GLU A 452 7.93 5.80 -18.12
N GLY A 453 7.01 6.76 -18.01
CA GLY A 453 6.83 7.81 -19.00
C GLY A 453 8.03 8.76 -19.15
N MET A 454 8.98 8.73 -18.20
CA MET A 454 10.20 9.53 -18.22
C MET A 454 11.43 8.78 -18.77
N ARG A 455 11.33 7.46 -18.99
CA ARG A 455 12.39 6.64 -19.61
C ARG A 455 12.35 6.76 -21.13
#